data_AF-E0MIU6-F1
#
_entry.id   AF-E0MIU6-F1
#
_cell.length_a   1.000
_cell.length_b   1.000
_cell.length_c   1.000
_cell.angle_alpha   90.00
_cell.angle_beta   90.00
_cell.angle_gamma   90.00
#
_symmetry.space_group_name_H-M   'P 1'
#
loop_
_entity.id
_entity.type
_entity.pdbx_description
1 polymer ?
#
loop_
_entity_poly.entity_id
_entity_poly.type
_entity_poly.pdbx_seq_one_letter_code
_entity_poly.pdbx_strand_id
1 'polypeptide(L)'
;MTNRGAQWLRWEPHIHAPGTVMNDHFKGITAWPDYLTAIEEVSPALNVVAVTDYYVTETYEQARRHQENGRLKSVQLLLPNVELRLDVAAKKGFVNLHLIVCPDDDNHVEELKHFLKRLTFRAFNDTYDCSVDDLIRLGKRSNPSISDDRAALKAGAEQFKVGFNALRDAYRDSA
;
A
#
# COMPACT_ATOMS: atom_id res chain seq x y z
N MET A 1 -33.12 14.49 -11.71
CA MET A 1 -33.68 14.18 -10.39
C MET A 1 -32.69 13.33 -9.62
N THR A 2 -31.94 13.90 -8.69
CA THR A 2 -31.15 13.14 -7.72
C THR A 2 -31.90 13.13 -6.39
N ASN A 3 -32.98 12.34 -6.33
CA ASN A 3 -33.71 12.02 -5.09
C ASN A 3 -32.95 10.91 -4.33
N ARG A 4 -31.69 11.16 -3.95
CA ARG A 4 -30.96 10.27 -3.04
C ARG A 4 -30.71 11.04 -1.75
N GLY A 5 -31.36 10.61 -0.67
CA GLY A 5 -31.04 11.06 0.69
C GLY A 5 -29.71 10.47 1.18
N ALA A 6 -29.41 10.63 2.47
CA ALA A 6 -28.21 10.04 3.08
C ALA A 6 -28.20 8.51 2.87
N GLN A 7 -27.12 8.00 2.27
CA GLN A 7 -26.91 6.57 2.08
C GLN A 7 -25.87 6.08 3.09
N TRP A 8 -26.17 4.99 3.77
CA TRP A 8 -25.21 4.29 4.63
C TRP A 8 -24.52 3.23 3.80
N LEU A 9 -23.23 3.41 3.55
CA LEU A 9 -22.40 2.46 2.82
C LEU A 9 -21.34 1.93 3.78
N ARG A 10 -21.02 0.63 3.70
CA ARG A 10 -19.93 0.05 4.48
C ARG A 10 -18.62 0.20 3.73
N TRP A 11 -17.63 0.76 4.41
CA TRP A 11 -16.32 1.05 3.86
C TRP A 11 -15.26 0.34 4.68
N GLU A 12 -14.21 -0.14 4.01
CA GLU A 12 -12.99 -0.62 4.63
C GLU A 12 -11.79 0.17 4.07
N PRO A 13 -11.37 1.27 4.73
CA PRO A 13 -10.32 2.14 4.22
C PRO A 13 -8.90 1.65 4.56
N HIS A 14 -8.74 0.55 5.29
CA HIS A 14 -7.42 0.02 5.65
C HIS A 14 -7.44 -1.49 5.81
N ILE A 15 -7.23 -2.21 4.71
CA ILE A 15 -7.05 -3.67 4.75
C ILE A 15 -5.83 -4.12 3.97
N HIS A 16 -4.96 -4.90 4.60
CA HIS A 16 -3.86 -5.56 3.91
C HIS A 16 -4.35 -6.82 3.18
N ALA A 17 -3.76 -7.10 2.02
CA ALA A 17 -4.12 -8.25 1.18
C ALA A 17 -3.02 -9.32 1.18
N PRO A 18 -3.33 -10.54 0.68
CA PRO A 18 -2.35 -11.62 0.56
C PRO A 18 -1.07 -11.21 -0.15
N GLY A 19 0.07 -11.49 0.48
CA GLY A 19 1.36 -11.09 -0.06
C GLY A 19 1.67 -9.60 0.14
N THR A 20 1.11 -8.93 1.14
CA THR A 20 1.61 -7.63 1.60
C THR A 20 3.07 -7.75 2.07
N VAL A 21 3.84 -6.66 2.00
CA VAL A 21 5.30 -6.69 2.29
C VAL A 21 5.59 -7.00 3.76
N MET A 22 4.80 -6.43 4.66
CA MET A 22 4.94 -6.61 6.11
C MET A 22 3.65 -7.15 6.70
N ASN A 23 3.74 -7.88 7.81
CA ASN A 23 2.58 -8.45 8.51
C ASN A 23 1.67 -9.29 7.60
N ASP A 24 2.25 -10.01 6.65
CA ASP A 24 1.49 -10.93 5.79
C ASP A 24 1.09 -12.19 6.57
N HIS A 25 -0.16 -12.21 7.01
CA HIS A 25 -0.78 -13.32 7.71
C HIS A 25 -1.48 -14.32 6.77
N PHE A 26 -1.43 -14.09 5.46
CA PHE A 26 -2.04 -14.97 4.48
C PHE A 26 -1.00 -16.00 3.99
N LYS A 27 -1.42 -17.27 3.86
CA LYS A 27 -0.50 -18.37 3.50
C LYS A 27 -1.23 -19.38 2.60
N GLY A 28 -0.46 -20.04 1.75
CA GLY A 28 -0.94 -21.09 0.86
C GLY A 28 -1.57 -20.59 -0.43
N ILE A 29 -1.91 -21.53 -1.31
CA ILE A 29 -2.41 -21.26 -2.66
C ILE A 29 -3.83 -20.67 -2.68
N THR A 30 -4.59 -20.85 -1.59
CA THR A 30 -5.96 -20.33 -1.45
C THR A 30 -6.02 -18.94 -0.85
N ALA A 31 -4.88 -18.33 -0.49
CA ALA A 31 -4.83 -17.04 0.20
C ALA A 31 -5.66 -15.94 -0.49
N TRP A 32 -5.50 -15.75 -1.81
CA TRP A 32 -6.30 -14.81 -2.59
C TRP A 32 -7.78 -15.24 -2.72
N PRO A 33 -8.09 -16.47 -3.16
CA PRO A 33 -9.48 -16.95 -3.18
C PRO A 33 -10.23 -16.75 -1.85
N ASP A 34 -9.64 -17.15 -0.73
CA ASP A 34 -10.25 -17.07 0.60
C ASP A 34 -10.44 -15.62 1.05
N TYR A 35 -9.43 -14.77 0.82
CA TYR A 35 -9.49 -13.34 1.13
C TYR A 35 -10.63 -12.64 0.36
N LEU A 36 -10.73 -12.87 -0.94
CA LEU A 36 -11.76 -12.26 -1.77
C LEU A 36 -13.16 -12.74 -1.38
N THR A 37 -13.30 -14.04 -1.08
CA THR A 37 -14.57 -14.61 -0.63
C THR A 37 -15.00 -13.99 0.69
N ALA A 38 -14.08 -13.82 1.65
CA ALA A 38 -14.38 -13.16 2.92
C ALA A 38 -14.87 -11.71 2.75
N ILE A 39 -14.32 -10.96 1.78
CA ILE A 39 -14.79 -9.60 1.44
C ILE A 39 -16.19 -9.64 0.81
N GLU A 40 -16.44 -10.59 -0.09
CA GLU A 40 -17.71 -10.71 -0.81
C GLU A 40 -18.87 -11.19 0.09
N GLU A 41 -18.58 -12.02 1.09
CA GLU A 41 -19.59 -12.62 1.98
C GLU A 41 -19.92 -11.75 3.20
N VAL A 42 -19.15 -10.69 3.45
CA VAL A 42 -19.36 -9.86 4.64
C VAL A 42 -20.71 -9.12 4.58
N SER A 43 -21.42 -9.08 5.70
CA SER A 43 -22.72 -8.39 5.82
C SER A 43 -22.68 -7.30 6.89
N PRO A 44 -23.13 -6.06 6.62
CA PRO A 44 -23.53 -5.54 5.30
C PRO A 44 -22.39 -5.58 4.29
N ALA A 45 -22.72 -5.69 3.00
CA ALA A 45 -21.74 -5.77 1.92
C ALA A 45 -20.84 -4.52 1.88
N LEU A 46 -19.54 -4.73 1.62
CA LEU A 46 -18.59 -3.64 1.43
C LEU A 46 -18.80 -2.98 0.08
N ASN A 47 -18.90 -1.65 0.08
CA ASN A 47 -19.03 -0.84 -1.15
C ASN A 47 -17.71 -0.16 -1.53
N VAL A 48 -16.84 0.08 -0.56
CA VAL A 48 -15.53 0.70 -0.76
C VAL A 48 -14.49 -0.10 0.00
N VAL A 49 -13.39 -0.43 -0.67
CA VAL A 49 -12.24 -1.11 -0.07
C VAL A 49 -10.99 -0.37 -0.49
N ALA A 50 -10.11 -0.05 0.46
CA ALA A 50 -8.79 0.46 0.18
C ALA A 50 -7.74 -0.60 0.52
N VAL A 51 -7.08 -1.12 -0.50
CA VAL A 51 -6.04 -2.16 -0.34
C VAL A 51 -4.77 -1.48 0.10
N THR A 52 -4.30 -1.86 1.29
CA THR A 52 -3.20 -1.20 1.98
C THR A 52 -1.89 -1.97 1.80
N ASP A 53 -0.93 -1.33 1.15
CA ASP A 53 0.42 -1.86 0.93
C ASP A 53 1.46 -1.03 1.67
N TYR A 54 2.51 -1.67 2.18
CA TYR A 54 3.64 -0.97 2.77
C TYR A 54 4.57 -0.48 1.65
N TYR A 55 4.60 0.83 1.41
CA TYR A 55 5.49 1.51 0.44
C TYR A 55 5.33 1.15 -1.06
N VAL A 56 4.51 0.15 -1.39
CA VAL A 56 4.36 -0.37 -2.76
C VAL A 56 2.88 -0.40 -3.15
N THR A 57 2.55 -0.94 -4.33
CA THR A 57 1.17 -1.04 -4.86
C THR A 57 0.80 -2.46 -5.32
N GLU A 58 1.67 -3.44 -5.07
CA GLU A 58 1.58 -4.78 -5.68
C GLU A 58 0.27 -5.50 -5.38
N THR A 59 -0.23 -5.44 -4.13
CA THR A 59 -1.45 -6.17 -3.76
C THR A 59 -2.70 -5.42 -4.20
N TYR A 60 -2.65 -4.08 -4.25
CA TYR A 60 -3.69 -3.29 -4.91
C TYR A 60 -3.84 -3.65 -6.39
N GLU A 61 -2.73 -3.70 -7.13
CA GLU A 61 -2.73 -4.09 -8.55
C GLU A 61 -3.27 -5.51 -8.76
N GLN A 62 -2.97 -6.45 -7.86
CA GLN A 62 -3.54 -7.79 -7.89
C GLN A 62 -5.04 -7.80 -7.60
N ALA A 63 -5.50 -7.05 -6.59
CA ALA A 63 -6.92 -6.92 -6.28
C ALA A 63 -7.72 -6.32 -7.45
N ARG A 64 -7.14 -5.32 -8.14
CA ARG A 64 -7.70 -4.78 -9.39
C ARG A 64 -7.87 -5.85 -10.46
N ARG A 65 -6.83 -6.65 -10.73
CA ARG A 65 -6.92 -7.77 -11.70
C ARG A 65 -8.01 -8.77 -11.29
N HIS A 66 -8.18 -9.05 -10.01
CA HIS A 66 -9.29 -9.90 -9.55
C HIS A 66 -10.67 -9.28 -9.80
N GLN A 67 -10.81 -7.97 -9.58
CA GLN A 67 -12.04 -7.24 -9.86
C GLN A 67 -12.36 -7.20 -11.35
N GLU A 68 -11.37 -6.95 -12.21
CA GLU A 68 -11.46 -7.01 -13.68
C GLU A 68 -11.88 -8.40 -14.17
N ASN A 69 -11.48 -9.45 -13.45
CA ASN A 69 -11.89 -10.84 -13.69
C ASN A 69 -13.22 -11.24 -13.00
N GLY A 70 -14.00 -10.28 -12.50
CA GLY A 70 -15.37 -10.48 -12.02
C GLY A 70 -15.54 -10.80 -10.54
N ARG A 71 -14.49 -10.68 -9.71
CA ARG A 71 -14.57 -10.71 -8.24
C ARG A 71 -14.94 -9.33 -7.69
N LEU A 72 -15.24 -9.26 -6.39
CA LEU A 72 -15.52 -8.03 -5.63
C LEU A 72 -16.71 -7.22 -6.18
N LYS A 73 -17.75 -7.88 -6.67
CA LYS A 73 -18.89 -7.24 -7.36
C LYS A 73 -19.65 -6.18 -6.52
N SER A 74 -19.63 -6.31 -5.19
CA SER A 74 -20.23 -5.35 -4.26
C SER A 74 -19.38 -4.09 -4.05
N VAL A 75 -18.06 -4.20 -4.25
CA VAL A 75 -17.08 -3.13 -4.08
C VAL A 75 -17.12 -2.25 -5.33
N GLN A 76 -17.76 -1.10 -5.21
CA GLN A 76 -17.93 -0.12 -6.28
C GLN A 76 -16.70 0.79 -6.43
N LEU A 77 -15.89 0.90 -5.38
CA LEU A 77 -14.67 1.71 -5.38
C LEU A 77 -13.54 0.94 -4.69
N LEU A 78 -12.51 0.62 -5.47
CA LEU A 78 -11.29 -0.02 -4.99
C LEU A 78 -10.16 1.03 -4.99
N LEU A 79 -9.65 1.38 -3.81
CA LEU A 79 -8.67 2.44 -3.62
C LEU A 79 -7.27 1.85 -3.36
N PRO A 80 -6.20 2.42 -3.95
CA PRO A 80 -4.86 2.21 -3.45
C PRO A 80 -4.68 2.97 -2.14
N ASN A 81 -4.19 2.30 -1.10
CA ASN A 81 -3.73 2.91 0.14
C ASN A 81 -2.27 2.52 0.37
N VAL A 82 -1.35 3.49 0.39
CA VAL A 82 0.06 3.23 0.70
C VAL A 82 0.34 3.63 2.13
N GLU A 83 0.71 2.65 2.95
CA GLU A 83 1.14 2.85 4.33
C GLU A 83 2.65 3.14 4.36
N LEU A 84 2.98 4.34 4.83
CA LEU A 84 4.34 4.83 5.00
C LEU A 84 4.66 4.96 6.49
N ARG A 85 5.93 4.84 6.85
CA ARG A 85 6.40 5.17 8.21
C ARG A 85 7.12 6.51 8.20
N LEU A 86 6.72 7.40 9.11
CA LEU A 86 7.42 8.65 9.33
C LEU A 86 8.68 8.44 10.18
N ASP A 87 9.64 9.35 10.06
CA ASP A 87 10.83 9.41 10.91
C ASP A 87 10.55 9.92 12.35
N VAL A 88 9.29 10.26 12.64
CA VAL A 88 8.82 10.67 13.96
C VAL A 88 8.61 9.46 14.87
N ALA A 89 9.36 9.40 15.97
CA ALA A 89 9.22 8.38 16.99
C ALA A 89 7.96 8.61 17.85
N ALA A 90 7.21 7.53 18.10
CA ALA A 90 6.11 7.50 19.06
C ALA A 90 6.60 6.89 20.41
N LYS A 91 5.72 6.79 21.41
CA LYS A 91 6.04 6.10 22.68
C LYS A 91 6.57 4.67 22.48
N LYS A 92 6.11 4.00 21.42
CA LYS A 92 6.64 2.73 20.91
C LYS A 92 6.62 2.80 19.39
N GLY A 93 7.74 2.50 18.75
CA GLY A 93 7.85 2.50 17.29
C GLY A 93 7.76 3.91 16.67
N PHE A 94 7.19 3.96 15.48
CA PHE A 94 7.11 5.16 14.65
C PHE A 94 5.66 5.42 14.24
N VAL A 95 5.37 6.65 13.81
CA VAL A 95 4.06 7.01 13.30
C VAL A 95 3.90 6.51 11.86
N ASN A 96 2.82 5.78 11.57
CA ASN A 96 2.45 5.43 10.21
C ASN A 96 1.51 6.49 9.62
N LEU A 97 1.61 6.71 8.32
CA LEU A 97 0.79 7.63 7.53
C LEU A 97 0.23 6.89 6.32
N HIS A 98 -1.03 7.16 5.99
CA HIS A 98 -1.73 6.53 4.87
C HIS A 98 -1.91 7.52 3.71
N LEU A 99 -1.46 7.14 2.53
CA LEU A 99 -1.70 7.84 1.27
C LEU A 99 -2.80 7.09 0.51
N ILE A 100 -4.02 7.60 0.58
CA ILE A 100 -5.16 7.09 -0.18
C ILE A 100 -5.28 7.90 -1.46
N VAL A 101 -5.21 7.23 -2.62
CA VAL A 101 -5.15 7.89 -3.94
C VAL A 101 -6.47 7.72 -4.68
N CYS A 102 -6.91 8.78 -5.38
CA CYS A 102 -8.08 8.73 -6.24
C CYS A 102 -7.79 7.86 -7.48
N PRO A 103 -8.60 6.84 -7.78
CA PRO A 103 -8.33 5.90 -8.87
C PRO A 103 -8.97 6.32 -10.20
N ASP A 104 -9.57 7.52 -10.28
CA ASP A 104 -10.32 7.99 -11.45
C ASP A 104 -9.44 8.21 -12.69
N ASP A 105 -8.14 8.46 -12.50
CA ASP A 105 -7.15 8.52 -13.59
C ASP A 105 -6.67 7.10 -13.92
N ASP A 106 -6.75 6.65 -15.17
CA ASP A 106 -6.29 5.31 -15.59
C ASP A 106 -4.80 5.06 -15.28
N ASN A 107 -3.97 6.12 -15.21
CA ASN A 107 -2.55 6.08 -14.88
C ASN A 107 -2.25 6.24 -13.37
N HIS A 108 -3.26 6.27 -12.48
CA HIS A 108 -3.07 6.54 -11.05
C HIS A 108 -2.01 5.66 -10.38
N VAL A 109 -1.85 4.40 -10.81
CA VAL A 109 -0.83 3.50 -10.25
C VAL A 109 0.57 3.97 -10.60
N GLU A 110 0.79 4.35 -11.86
CA GLU A 110 2.11 4.79 -12.32
C GLU A 110 2.46 6.17 -11.75
N GLU A 111 1.48 7.08 -11.66
CA GLU A 111 1.68 8.38 -10.99
C GLU A 111 1.92 8.22 -9.49
N LEU A 112 1.24 7.28 -8.82
CA LEU A 112 1.52 6.94 -7.43
C LEU A 112 2.95 6.39 -7.27
N LYS A 113 3.39 5.46 -8.10
CA LYS A 113 4.78 4.96 -8.08
C LYS A 113 5.79 6.08 -8.33
N HIS A 114 5.49 6.99 -9.25
CA HIS A 114 6.33 8.15 -9.55
C HIS A 114 6.41 9.11 -8.36
N PHE A 115 5.28 9.38 -7.69
CA PHE A 115 5.24 10.15 -6.45
C PHE A 115 6.08 9.50 -5.36
N LEU A 116 5.94 8.19 -5.14
CA LEU A 116 6.69 7.46 -4.12
C LEU A 116 8.20 7.59 -4.35
N LYS A 117 8.69 7.50 -5.59
CA LYS A 117 10.12 7.69 -5.93
C LYS A 117 10.68 9.06 -5.53
N ARG A 118 9.84 10.09 -5.32
CA ARG A 118 10.30 11.39 -4.79
C ARG A 118 10.62 11.34 -3.30
N LEU A 119 10.09 10.35 -2.58
CA LEU A 119 10.40 10.12 -1.18
C LEU A 119 11.73 9.39 -1.09
N THR A 120 12.66 9.95 -0.32
CA THR A 120 14.02 9.42 -0.19
C THR A 120 14.40 9.21 1.26
N PHE A 121 15.29 8.24 1.49
CA PHE A 121 15.83 7.88 2.79
C PHE A 121 17.35 7.77 2.69
N ARG A 122 18.06 8.40 3.62
CA ARG A 122 19.53 8.36 3.68
C ARG A 122 19.98 7.37 4.74
N ALA A 123 20.78 6.39 4.34
CA ALA A 123 21.38 5.40 5.23
C ALA A 123 22.65 4.81 4.62
N PHE A 124 23.55 4.28 5.46
CA PHE A 124 24.76 3.59 4.99
C PHE A 124 25.63 4.38 3.99
N ASN A 125 25.69 5.72 4.15
CA ASN A 125 26.33 6.66 3.24
C ASN A 125 25.78 6.66 1.80
N ASP A 126 24.51 6.30 1.63
CA ASP A 126 23.81 6.29 0.35
C ASP A 126 22.41 6.91 0.50
N THR A 127 21.74 7.15 -0.63
CA THR A 127 20.35 7.60 -0.72
C THR A 127 19.54 6.54 -1.47
N TYR A 128 18.40 6.18 -0.89
CA TYR A 128 17.46 5.23 -1.43
C TYR A 128 16.14 5.94 -1.69
N ASP A 129 15.54 5.76 -2.85
CA ASP A 129 14.17 6.19 -3.11
C ASP A 129 13.15 5.12 -2.70
N CYS A 130 11.86 5.48 -2.65
CA CYS A 130 10.77 4.57 -2.31
C CYS A 130 10.32 3.74 -3.52
N SER A 131 11.25 3.18 -4.29
CA SER A 131 10.98 2.13 -5.29
C SER A 131 11.27 0.74 -4.74
N VAL A 132 10.66 -0.28 -5.36
CA VAL A 132 10.91 -1.69 -5.00
C VAL A 132 12.40 -2.02 -5.08
N ASP A 133 13.08 -1.57 -6.14
CA ASP A 133 14.50 -1.85 -6.36
C ASP A 133 15.38 -1.25 -5.26
N ASP A 134 15.13 -0.01 -4.87
CA ASP A 134 15.91 0.66 -3.82
C ASP A 134 15.56 0.17 -2.42
N LEU A 135 14.32 -0.24 -2.17
CA LEU A 135 13.96 -0.93 -0.93
C LEU A 135 14.67 -2.29 -0.83
N ILE A 136 14.72 -3.07 -1.91
CA ILE A 136 15.51 -4.33 -1.94
C ILE A 136 16.99 -4.04 -1.71
N ARG A 137 17.55 -3.03 -2.38
CA ARG A 137 18.95 -2.62 -2.22
C ARG A 137 19.25 -2.21 -0.77
N LEU A 138 18.37 -1.42 -0.15
CA LEU A 138 18.45 -1.03 1.25
C LEU A 138 18.38 -2.25 2.18
N GLY A 139 17.47 -3.20 1.90
CA GLY A 139 17.34 -4.43 2.64
C GLY A 139 18.62 -5.27 2.64
N LYS A 140 19.16 -5.56 1.46
CA LYS A 140 20.44 -6.28 1.29
C LYS A 140 21.60 -5.53 1.92
N ARG A 141 21.61 -4.20 1.86
CA ARG A 141 22.63 -3.37 2.51
C ARG A 141 22.55 -3.45 4.04
N SER A 142 21.33 -3.44 4.58
CA SER A 142 21.09 -3.52 6.03
C SER A 142 21.38 -4.90 6.62
N ASN A 143 21.19 -5.96 5.82
CA ASN A 143 21.50 -7.32 6.20
C ASN A 143 22.07 -8.09 4.99
N PRO A 144 23.42 -8.14 4.84
CA PRO A 144 24.09 -8.78 3.71
C PRO A 144 23.87 -10.30 3.59
N SER A 145 23.30 -10.94 4.61
CA SER A 145 22.97 -12.38 4.55
C SER A 145 21.70 -12.67 3.76
N ILE A 146 20.88 -11.66 3.47
CA ILE A 146 19.64 -11.82 2.70
C ILE A 146 19.98 -11.90 1.21
N SER A 147 19.72 -13.06 0.59
CA SER A 147 19.83 -13.25 -0.85
C SER A 147 18.50 -13.13 -1.59
N ASP A 148 17.40 -13.50 -0.94
CA ASP A 148 16.04 -13.46 -1.49
C ASP A 148 15.52 -12.03 -1.59
N ASP A 149 15.03 -11.65 -2.78
CA ASP A 149 14.56 -10.30 -3.05
C ASP A 149 13.31 -9.94 -2.24
N ARG A 150 12.42 -10.90 -1.97
CA ARG A 150 11.22 -10.62 -1.20
C ARG A 150 11.54 -10.36 0.27
N ALA A 151 12.43 -11.16 0.85
CA ALA A 151 12.96 -10.93 2.20
C ALA A 151 13.73 -9.60 2.28
N ALA A 152 14.48 -9.25 1.23
CA ALA A 152 15.19 -7.98 1.16
C ALA A 152 14.23 -6.79 1.07
N LEU A 153 13.17 -6.87 0.25
CA LEU A 153 12.14 -5.84 0.17
C LEU A 153 11.51 -5.58 1.54
N LYS A 154 11.16 -6.64 2.27
CA LYS A 154 10.63 -6.53 3.64
C LYS A 154 11.62 -5.84 4.58
N ALA A 155 12.88 -6.28 4.57
CA ALA A 155 13.92 -5.68 5.40
C ALA A 155 14.12 -4.19 5.05
N GLY A 156 14.12 -3.84 3.77
CA GLY A 156 14.17 -2.47 3.28
C GLY A 156 13.02 -1.62 3.77
N ALA A 157 11.78 -2.11 3.63
CA ALA A 157 10.57 -1.45 4.13
C ALA A 157 10.59 -1.23 5.65
N GLU A 158 11.16 -2.17 6.42
CA GLU A 158 11.38 -1.99 7.87
C GLU A 158 12.38 -0.88 8.18
N GLN A 159 13.40 -0.71 7.33
CA GLN A 159 14.44 0.32 7.45
C GLN A 159 14.02 1.69 6.92
N PHE A 160 13.19 1.78 5.89
CA PHE A 160 12.81 3.05 5.27
C PHE A 160 11.95 3.90 6.22
N LYS A 161 12.23 5.20 6.31
CA LYS A 161 11.39 6.19 7.00
C LYS A 161 11.32 7.45 6.16
N VAL A 162 10.15 8.06 6.15
CA VAL A 162 9.85 9.27 5.38
C VAL A 162 9.86 10.47 6.31
N GLY A 163 10.65 11.48 5.98
CA GLY A 163 10.60 12.76 6.68
C GLY A 163 9.29 13.49 6.40
N PHE A 164 8.58 13.94 7.43
CA PHE A 164 7.28 14.60 7.26
C PHE A 164 7.36 15.87 6.38
N ASN A 165 8.41 16.68 6.53
CA ASN A 165 8.61 17.86 5.68
C ASN A 165 8.86 17.46 4.21
N ALA A 166 9.70 16.44 3.97
CA ALA A 166 9.98 15.96 2.62
C ALA A 166 8.71 15.41 1.94
N LEU A 167 7.87 14.67 2.68
CA LEU A 167 6.57 14.22 2.19
C LEU A 167 5.65 15.39 1.84
N ARG A 168 5.54 16.38 2.74
CA ARG A 168 4.70 17.56 2.52
C ARG A 168 5.16 18.34 1.28
N ASP A 169 6.46 18.50 1.11
CA ASP A 169 7.03 19.24 -0.01
C ASP A 169 6.81 18.46 -1.32
N ALA A 170 7.05 17.14 -1.35
CA ALA A 170 6.74 16.28 -2.49
C ALA A 170 5.25 16.32 -2.88
N TYR A 171 4.34 16.35 -1.89
CA TYR A 171 2.90 16.48 -2.12
C TYR A 171 2.53 17.83 -2.74
N ARG A 172 3.10 18.94 -2.26
CA ARG A 172 2.87 20.26 -2.84
C ARG A 172 3.36 20.36 -4.29
N ASP A 173 4.48 19.70 -4.60
CA ASP A 173 5.07 19.71 -5.95
C ASP A 173 4.41 18.70 -6.91
N SER A 174 3.37 17.97 -6.47
CA SER A 174 2.60 17.02 -7.28
C SER A 174 1.09 17.31 -7.32
N ALA A 175 0.63 18.29 -6.54
CA ALA A 175 -0.77 18.72 -6.46
C ALA A 175 -1.10 19.84 -7.45
#